data_AF-A0A6A7WCR7-F1
#
_entry.id   AF-A0A6A7WCR7-F1
#
_cell.length_a   1.000
_cell.length_b   1.000
_cell.length_c   1.000
_cell.angle_alpha   90.00
_cell.angle_beta   90.00
_cell.angle_gamma   90.00
#
_symmetry.space_group_name_H-M   'P 1'
#
loop_
_entity.id
_entity.type
_entity.pdbx_description
1 polymer ?
#
loop_
_entity_poly.entity_id
_entity_poly.type
_entity_poly.pdbx_seq_one_letter_code
_entity_poly.pdbx_strand_id
1 'polypeptide(L)'
;MNTLKQTLFLLLVLVFSGVSKTIAQSTGVYVGGHIRRDRPGTIEKLRNSGFTYIILFNINVEPDGTLTTDGETVCKDGKYVFGNTQPNYVSDIKKLKQAPTTISRIEICIGGWGNESFSRIKELINSHGVGSGTILYKNFKALKNAIPEIDAVNNDDEYCYDVATAVKFHQMMYELGYKTTIAPYMNRSFWENLVSQLGDRCDRVLIQCYDGGAGNNPSDWHLGNRAVHAGRMNYQEGGVDACVAQMESWKKNNGVSGGFIWLYNDETWNLNQWATRMLRVFGTKKCDDCIASLYADSDYRGYSKSLGEGSYTQADLAMYGISAKDISSLKVTKGFKITLYENADFTGNSKSWTTDASFVGGDWNDKACSVRIEPNGKSGLSGNFKIMNRNSGKYLDLD
;
A
#
# COMPACT_ATOMS: atom_id res chain seq x y z
N MET A 1 -41.39 27.35 7.70
CA MET A 1 -41.14 26.01 7.14
C MET A 1 -40.26 25.97 5.88
N ASN A 2 -39.82 27.11 5.31
CA ASN A 2 -39.00 27.14 4.08
C ASN A 2 -37.52 27.50 4.27
N THR A 3 -37.11 28.00 5.44
CA THR A 3 -35.70 28.35 5.71
C THR A 3 -34.87 27.15 6.18
N LEU A 4 -35.45 26.23 6.95
CA LEU A 4 -34.75 25.03 7.44
C LEU A 4 -34.38 24.05 6.31
N LYS A 5 -35.17 23.99 5.22
CA LYS A 5 -34.88 23.12 4.06
C LYS A 5 -33.78 23.67 3.15
N GLN A 6 -33.62 25.00 3.08
CA GLN A 6 -32.54 25.62 2.29
C GLN A 6 -31.18 25.50 2.99
N THR A 7 -31.14 25.59 4.32
CA THR A 7 -29.91 25.36 5.09
C THR A 7 -29.47 23.89 5.08
N LEU A 8 -30.42 22.94 5.10
CA LEU A 8 -30.11 21.51 4.99
C LEU A 8 -29.62 21.11 3.59
N PHE A 9 -30.07 21.79 2.53
CA PHE A 9 -29.62 21.53 1.17
C PHE A 9 -28.22 22.13 0.90
N LEU A 10 -27.89 23.28 1.49
CA LEU A 10 -26.52 23.82 1.43
C LEU A 10 -25.51 22.99 2.24
N LEU A 11 -25.91 22.41 3.38
CA LEU A 11 -25.06 21.50 4.15
C LEU A 11 -24.86 20.14 3.48
N LEU A 12 -25.81 19.67 2.66
CA LEU A 12 -25.64 18.42 1.90
C LEU A 12 -24.78 18.60 0.63
N VAL A 13 -24.78 19.79 0.02
CA VAL A 13 -24.01 20.06 -1.21
C VAL A 13 -22.54 20.39 -0.91
N LEU A 14 -22.21 20.86 0.30
CA LEU A 14 -20.83 21.10 0.73
C LEU A 14 -20.07 19.84 1.21
N VAL A 15 -20.72 18.68 1.30
CA VAL A 15 -20.05 17.39 1.62
C VAL A 15 -19.58 16.65 0.35
N PHE A 16 -19.92 17.12 -0.85
CA PHE A 16 -19.50 16.48 -2.11
C PHE A 16 -18.60 17.34 -3.03
N SER A 17 -18.26 18.57 -2.64
CA SER A 17 -17.30 19.41 -3.36
C SER A 17 -16.00 19.54 -2.57
N GLY A 18 -15.17 18.49 -2.58
CA GLY A 18 -13.91 18.53 -1.84
C GLY A 18 -13.09 17.26 -1.81
N VAL A 19 -13.61 16.13 -2.32
CA VAL A 19 -12.71 15.02 -2.68
C VAL A 19 -12.06 15.38 -4.01
N SER A 20 -11.06 16.27 -3.96
CA SER A 20 -9.93 16.06 -4.84
C SER A 20 -9.61 14.57 -4.70
N LYS A 21 -9.76 13.82 -5.79
CA LYS A 21 -9.07 12.53 -5.94
C LYS A 21 -7.58 12.87 -5.93
N THR A 22 -7.06 13.24 -4.75
CA THR A 22 -5.74 12.85 -4.35
C THR A 22 -5.86 11.34 -4.31
N ILE A 23 -5.64 10.69 -5.47
CA ILE A 23 -5.25 9.29 -5.50
C ILE A 23 -4.08 9.29 -4.53
N ALA A 24 -4.28 8.74 -3.33
CA ALA A 24 -3.19 8.60 -2.38
C ALA A 24 -2.09 7.93 -3.19
N GLN A 25 -0.97 8.64 -3.35
CA GLN A 25 0.07 8.22 -4.25
C GLN A 25 0.62 6.92 -3.68
N SER A 26 0.46 5.85 -4.45
CA SER A 26 0.47 4.48 -3.91
C SER A 26 1.74 3.74 -4.28
N THR A 27 2.36 3.15 -3.28
CA THR A 27 3.51 2.24 -3.43
C THR A 27 3.03 0.81 -3.20
N GLY A 28 3.55 -0.14 -3.95
CA GLY A 28 3.20 -1.54 -3.74
C GLY A 28 4.33 -2.51 -3.98
N VAL A 29 4.04 -3.77 -3.69
CA VAL A 29 5.03 -4.84 -3.74
C VAL A 29 4.34 -6.13 -4.18
N TYR A 30 4.98 -6.85 -5.10
CA TYR A 30 4.64 -8.23 -5.37
C TYR A 30 5.19 -9.10 -4.24
N VAL A 31 4.41 -10.06 -3.78
CA VAL A 31 4.78 -10.96 -2.69
C VAL A 31 4.66 -12.39 -3.18
N GLY A 32 5.79 -13.12 -3.16
CA GLY A 32 5.85 -14.51 -3.59
C GLY A 32 5.41 -15.49 -2.49
N GLY A 33 5.79 -16.76 -2.64
CA GLY A 33 5.45 -17.82 -1.67
C GLY A 33 6.01 -17.61 -0.25
N HIS A 34 6.89 -16.63 -0.07
CA HIS A 34 7.39 -16.21 1.25
C HIS A 34 6.28 -15.85 2.25
N ILE A 35 5.14 -15.36 1.76
CA ILE A 35 3.97 -15.07 2.60
C ILE A 35 3.39 -16.29 3.30
N ARG A 36 3.57 -17.48 2.71
CA ARG A 36 3.12 -18.75 3.26
C ARG A 36 4.20 -19.43 4.10
N ARG A 37 5.46 -19.39 3.62
CA ARG A 37 6.59 -20.10 4.24
C ARG A 37 7.01 -19.51 5.60
N ASP A 38 7.04 -18.18 5.73
CA ASP A 38 7.67 -17.51 6.88
C ASP A 38 6.66 -16.73 7.75
N ARG A 39 5.44 -17.26 7.81
CA ARG A 39 4.37 -16.72 8.67
C ARG A 39 4.65 -17.03 10.17
N PRO A 40 4.18 -16.18 11.10
CA PRO A 40 3.46 -14.92 10.89
C PRO A 40 4.40 -13.73 10.60
N GLY A 41 5.72 -13.92 10.62
CA GLY A 41 6.71 -12.84 10.51
C GLY A 41 6.55 -12.00 9.24
N THR A 42 6.37 -12.66 8.10
CA THR A 42 6.10 -12.00 6.81
C THR A 42 4.88 -11.08 6.85
N ILE A 43 3.80 -11.50 7.53
CA ILE A 43 2.56 -10.72 7.65
C ILE A 43 2.80 -9.44 8.46
N GLU A 44 3.52 -9.53 9.59
CA GLU A 44 3.85 -8.34 10.39
C GLU A 44 4.79 -7.39 9.67
N LYS A 45 5.77 -7.90 8.92
CA LYS A 45 6.69 -7.06 8.13
C LYS A 45 5.96 -6.30 7.04
N LEU A 46 5.05 -6.98 6.31
CA LEU A 46 4.22 -6.33 5.31
C LEU A 46 3.34 -5.24 5.93
N ARG A 47 2.67 -5.52 7.06
CA ARG A 47 1.82 -4.54 7.76
C ARG A 47 2.59 -3.29 8.18
N ASN A 48 3.83 -3.47 8.64
CA ASN A 48 4.72 -2.40 9.11
C ASN A 48 5.64 -1.81 8.03
N SER A 49 5.52 -2.26 6.76
CA SER A 49 6.38 -1.80 5.67
C SER A 49 6.10 -0.36 5.27
N GLY A 50 4.84 0.02 5.09
CA GLY A 50 4.48 1.27 4.43
C GLY A 50 4.01 1.08 2.98
N PHE A 51 4.08 -0.14 2.43
CA PHE A 51 3.45 -0.41 1.13
C PHE A 51 1.93 -0.31 1.27
N THR A 52 1.33 0.45 0.35
CA THR A 52 -0.11 0.76 0.38
C THR A 52 -0.97 -0.29 -0.32
N TYR A 53 -0.36 -1.08 -1.21
CA TYR A 53 -0.99 -2.25 -1.83
C TYR A 53 -0.01 -3.40 -1.97
N ILE A 54 -0.53 -4.62 -1.96
CA ILE A 54 0.24 -5.85 -2.15
C ILE A 54 -0.37 -6.66 -3.29
N ILE A 55 0.48 -7.39 -4.01
CA ILE A 55 0.06 -8.28 -5.09
C ILE A 55 0.58 -9.67 -4.77
N LEU A 56 -0.34 -10.59 -4.49
CA LEU A 56 -0.04 -11.97 -4.11
C LEU A 56 0.29 -12.76 -5.38
N PHE A 57 1.58 -13.04 -5.57
CA PHE A 57 2.10 -13.82 -6.69
C PHE A 57 2.22 -15.30 -6.29
N ASN A 58 1.50 -16.23 -6.92
CA ASN A 58 0.43 -16.05 -7.91
C ASN A 58 -0.70 -17.06 -7.69
N ILE A 59 -1.76 -16.95 -8.49
CA ILE A 59 -2.80 -17.97 -8.68
C ILE A 59 -2.70 -18.50 -10.11
N ASN A 60 -2.53 -19.80 -10.27
CA ASN A 60 -2.59 -20.47 -11.56
C ASN A 60 -4.00 -21.00 -11.81
N VAL A 61 -4.39 -21.06 -13.08
CA VAL A 61 -5.59 -21.76 -13.55
C VAL A 61 -5.15 -23.04 -14.24
N GLU A 62 -5.63 -24.18 -13.76
CA GLU A 62 -5.36 -25.49 -14.35
C GLU A 62 -6.34 -25.80 -15.49
N PRO A 63 -6.07 -26.80 -16.35
CA PRO A 63 -6.94 -27.14 -17.49
C PRO A 63 -8.38 -27.48 -17.09
N ASP A 64 -8.60 -28.01 -15.88
CA ASP A 64 -9.95 -28.30 -15.35
C ASP A 64 -10.59 -27.10 -14.63
N GLY A 65 -9.94 -25.94 -14.64
CA GLY A 65 -10.35 -24.72 -13.97
C GLY A 65 -9.99 -24.65 -12.48
N THR A 66 -9.33 -25.67 -11.92
CA THR A 66 -8.78 -25.64 -10.55
C THR A 66 -7.84 -24.44 -10.39
N LEU A 67 -7.91 -23.78 -9.24
CA LEU A 67 -6.99 -22.71 -8.88
C LEU A 67 -5.87 -23.27 -8.01
N THR A 68 -4.62 -23.03 -8.37
CA THR A 68 -3.44 -23.51 -7.61
C THR A 68 -2.46 -22.38 -7.29
N THR A 69 -1.59 -22.60 -6.31
CA THR A 69 -0.44 -21.73 -6.01
C THR A 69 0.66 -22.59 -5.39
N ASP A 70 1.92 -22.40 -5.77
CA ASP A 70 3.06 -23.20 -5.28
C ASP A 70 2.83 -24.73 -5.31
N GLY A 71 2.09 -25.24 -6.32
CA GLY A 71 1.75 -26.66 -6.44
C GLY A 71 0.62 -27.14 -5.53
N GLU A 72 0.02 -26.27 -4.73
CA GLU A 72 -1.09 -26.56 -3.82
C GLU A 72 -2.43 -26.12 -4.41
N THR A 73 -3.51 -26.86 -4.09
CA THR A 73 -4.87 -26.51 -4.55
C THR A 73 -5.48 -25.42 -3.67
N VAL A 74 -5.85 -24.31 -4.30
CA VAL A 74 -6.53 -23.19 -3.64
C VAL A 74 -8.05 -23.37 -3.68
N CYS A 75 -8.61 -23.53 -4.88
CA CYS A 75 -10.03 -23.75 -5.10
C CYS A 75 -10.27 -24.86 -6.12
N LYS A 76 -11.22 -25.75 -5.82
CA LYS A 76 -11.63 -26.84 -6.71
C LYS A 76 -13.13 -27.10 -6.55
N ASP A 77 -13.80 -27.44 -7.65
CA ASP A 77 -15.24 -27.77 -7.68
C ASP A 77 -16.14 -26.73 -7.00
N GLY A 78 -15.77 -25.45 -7.09
CA GLY A 78 -16.50 -24.34 -6.47
C GLY A 78 -16.30 -24.20 -4.97
N LYS A 79 -15.24 -24.78 -4.40
CA LYS A 79 -14.93 -24.72 -2.97
C LYS A 79 -13.51 -24.21 -2.75
N TYR A 80 -13.34 -23.35 -1.74
CA TYR A 80 -12.03 -23.01 -1.21
C TYR A 80 -11.54 -24.16 -0.34
N VAL A 81 -10.39 -24.74 -0.68
CA VAL A 81 -9.81 -25.91 -0.02
C VAL A 81 -8.40 -25.68 0.51
N PHE A 82 -7.81 -24.52 0.22
CA PHE A 82 -6.44 -24.20 0.63
C PHE A 82 -6.24 -24.24 2.15
N GLY A 83 -7.29 -24.00 2.92
CA GLY A 83 -7.24 -24.09 4.39
C GLY A 83 -6.86 -25.48 4.91
N ASN A 84 -6.96 -26.52 4.09
CA ASN A 84 -6.53 -27.88 4.48
C ASN A 84 -5.01 -27.99 4.60
N THR A 85 -4.25 -27.22 3.81
CA THR A 85 -2.78 -27.23 3.82
C THR A 85 -2.20 -25.94 4.40
N GLN A 86 -2.89 -24.81 4.20
CA GLN A 86 -2.54 -23.48 4.72
C GLN A 86 -3.67 -22.94 5.62
N PRO A 87 -3.90 -23.51 6.82
CA PRO A 87 -5.08 -23.22 7.66
C PRO A 87 -5.19 -21.76 8.13
N ASN A 88 -4.09 -21.02 8.12
CA ASN A 88 -4.06 -19.63 8.57
C ASN A 88 -4.06 -18.61 7.42
N TYR A 89 -4.03 -19.05 6.17
CA TYR A 89 -3.87 -18.13 5.04
C TYR A 89 -4.98 -17.07 4.99
N VAL A 90 -6.24 -17.48 5.21
CA VAL A 90 -7.37 -16.53 5.25
C VAL A 90 -7.21 -15.49 6.35
N SER A 91 -6.85 -15.91 7.58
CA SER A 91 -6.69 -14.98 8.70
C SER A 91 -5.49 -14.07 8.53
N ASP A 92 -4.41 -14.56 7.91
CA ASP A 92 -3.23 -13.78 7.58
C ASP A 92 -3.52 -12.70 6.53
N ILE A 93 -4.19 -13.04 5.41
CA ILE A 93 -4.56 -12.06 4.38
C ILE A 93 -5.52 -11.02 4.95
N LYS A 94 -6.48 -11.44 5.79
CA LYS A 94 -7.35 -10.52 6.51
C LYS A 94 -6.57 -9.56 7.42
N LYS A 95 -5.55 -10.06 8.12
CA LYS A 95 -4.71 -9.26 9.02
C LYS A 95 -3.94 -8.16 8.30
N LEU A 96 -3.60 -8.36 7.02
CA LEU A 96 -2.89 -7.35 6.22
C LEU A 96 -3.67 -6.03 6.09
N LYS A 97 -5.01 -6.05 6.15
CA LYS A 97 -5.86 -4.83 6.13
C LYS A 97 -6.28 -4.35 7.53
N GLN A 98 -5.87 -5.04 8.60
CA GLN A 98 -6.19 -4.65 9.97
C GLN A 98 -5.16 -3.66 10.52
N ALA A 99 -5.65 -2.53 11.03
CA ALA A 99 -4.80 -1.52 11.65
C ALA A 99 -4.02 -2.09 12.87
N PRO A 100 -2.80 -1.61 13.13
CA PRO A 100 -2.04 -0.64 12.33
C PRO A 100 -1.49 -1.27 11.04
N THR A 101 -1.71 -0.60 9.91
CA THR A 101 -1.13 -0.94 8.61
C THR A 101 -1.38 0.20 7.62
N THR A 102 -0.57 0.26 6.56
CA THR A 102 -0.77 1.15 5.42
C THR A 102 -1.44 0.45 4.24
N ILE A 103 -1.51 -0.89 4.27
CA ILE A 103 -2.08 -1.70 3.21
C ILE A 103 -3.59 -1.48 3.19
N SER A 104 -4.05 -0.85 2.12
CA SER A 104 -5.46 -0.60 1.86
C SER A 104 -6.00 -1.47 0.72
N ARG A 105 -5.10 -2.09 -0.06
CA ARG A 105 -5.45 -2.89 -1.22
C ARG A 105 -4.64 -4.18 -1.34
N ILE A 106 -5.33 -5.27 -1.65
CA ILE A 106 -4.75 -6.59 -1.91
C ILE A 106 -5.19 -7.06 -3.29
N GLU A 107 -4.26 -7.56 -4.09
CA GLU A 107 -4.55 -8.15 -5.40
C GLU A 107 -4.02 -9.58 -5.45
N ILE A 108 -4.67 -10.45 -6.24
CA ILE A 108 -4.05 -11.70 -6.68
C ILE A 108 -3.46 -11.49 -8.07
N CYS A 109 -2.27 -12.02 -8.33
CA CYS A 109 -1.71 -12.07 -9.69
C CYS A 109 -2.08 -13.39 -10.37
N ILE A 110 -2.48 -13.33 -11.63
CA ILE A 110 -2.61 -14.48 -12.52
C ILE A 110 -1.69 -14.23 -13.71
N GLY A 111 -0.86 -15.21 -14.07
CA GLY A 111 0.09 -15.13 -15.18
C GLY A 111 1.55 -15.05 -14.72
N GLY A 112 2.32 -14.23 -15.43
CA GLY A 112 3.78 -14.09 -15.32
C GLY A 112 4.54 -15.00 -16.29
N TRP A 113 5.84 -14.77 -16.41
CA TRP A 113 6.73 -15.55 -17.27
C TRP A 113 6.62 -17.06 -17.02
N GLY A 114 6.45 -17.83 -18.09
CA GLY A 114 6.27 -19.28 -18.14
C GLY A 114 4.85 -19.76 -17.83
N ASN A 115 3.89 -18.87 -17.57
CA ASN A 115 2.57 -19.25 -17.06
C ASN A 115 1.51 -19.43 -18.16
N GLU A 116 0.83 -20.58 -18.16
CA GLU A 116 -0.19 -20.91 -19.17
C GLU A 116 -1.63 -20.55 -18.77
N SER A 117 -1.84 -19.89 -17.61
CA SER A 117 -3.18 -19.68 -17.05
C SER A 117 -4.11 -18.95 -18.02
N PHE A 118 -3.64 -17.94 -18.75
CA PHE A 118 -4.50 -17.21 -19.70
C PHE A 118 -4.86 -18.05 -20.93
N SER A 119 -3.98 -18.93 -21.40
CA SER A 119 -4.31 -19.91 -22.45
C SER A 119 -5.40 -20.87 -21.99
N ARG A 120 -5.30 -21.36 -20.75
CA ARG A 120 -6.30 -22.26 -20.14
C ARG A 120 -7.62 -21.54 -19.86
N ILE A 121 -7.58 -20.29 -19.40
CA ILE A 121 -8.76 -19.43 -19.25
C ILE A 121 -9.46 -19.27 -20.60
N LYS A 122 -8.71 -18.98 -21.67
CA LYS A 122 -9.25 -18.88 -23.03
C LYS A 122 -9.97 -20.17 -23.44
N GLU A 123 -9.34 -21.32 -23.26
CA GLU A 123 -9.93 -22.63 -23.61
C GLU A 123 -11.21 -22.92 -22.82
N LEU A 124 -11.20 -22.67 -21.51
CA LEU A 124 -12.36 -22.85 -20.62
C LEU A 124 -13.51 -21.91 -20.99
N ILE A 125 -13.22 -20.64 -21.31
CA ILE A 125 -14.22 -19.67 -21.76
C ILE A 125 -14.81 -20.06 -23.11
N ASN A 126 -13.99 -20.53 -24.04
CA ASN A 126 -14.47 -20.97 -25.35
C ASN A 126 -15.33 -22.24 -25.25
N SER A 127 -15.01 -23.13 -24.31
CA SER A 127 -15.71 -24.40 -24.12
C SER A 127 -17.00 -24.26 -23.30
N HIS A 128 -17.01 -23.38 -22.29
CA HIS A 128 -18.07 -23.35 -21.28
C HIS A 128 -18.67 -21.97 -21.03
N GLY A 129 -18.05 -20.89 -21.54
CA GLY A 129 -18.44 -19.52 -21.26
C GLY A 129 -18.02 -19.05 -19.86
N VAL A 130 -18.68 -17.99 -19.38
CA VAL A 130 -18.38 -17.31 -18.09
C VAL A 130 -19.57 -17.26 -17.13
N GLY A 131 -20.66 -17.94 -17.45
CA GLY A 131 -21.88 -17.92 -16.63
C GLY A 131 -21.68 -18.55 -15.24
N SER A 132 -22.59 -18.27 -14.32
CA SER A 132 -22.45 -18.70 -12.92
C SER A 132 -22.37 -20.23 -12.69
N GLY A 133 -22.73 -21.02 -13.70
CA GLY A 133 -22.62 -22.47 -13.70
C GLY A 133 -21.22 -23.02 -14.04
N THR A 134 -20.33 -22.20 -14.61
CA THR A 134 -19.02 -22.64 -15.10
C THR A 134 -18.02 -22.81 -13.97
N ILE A 135 -17.01 -23.65 -14.19
CA ILE A 135 -16.00 -23.97 -13.16
C ILE A 135 -15.13 -22.75 -12.82
N LEU A 136 -14.77 -21.93 -13.82
CA LEU A 136 -14.06 -20.67 -13.62
C LEU A 136 -14.83 -19.76 -12.66
N TYR A 137 -16.11 -19.50 -12.94
CA TYR A 137 -16.94 -18.67 -12.08
C TYR A 137 -17.01 -19.22 -10.66
N LYS A 138 -17.30 -20.52 -10.52
CA LYS A 138 -17.47 -21.16 -9.22
C LYS A 138 -16.20 -21.10 -8.38
N ASN A 139 -15.03 -21.38 -8.96
CA ASN A 139 -13.77 -21.37 -8.23
C ASN A 139 -13.35 -19.95 -7.81
N PHE A 140 -13.46 -18.95 -8.70
CA PHE A 140 -13.16 -17.57 -8.33
C PHE A 140 -14.16 -16.96 -7.34
N LYS A 141 -15.44 -17.38 -7.40
CA LYS A 141 -16.44 -17.03 -6.39
C LYS A 141 -16.08 -17.64 -5.03
N ALA A 142 -15.66 -18.90 -5.00
CA ALA A 142 -15.23 -19.56 -3.77
C ALA A 142 -14.02 -18.84 -3.14
N LEU A 143 -13.04 -18.45 -3.96
CA LEU A 143 -11.90 -17.65 -3.52
C LEU A 143 -12.35 -16.31 -2.93
N LYS A 144 -13.24 -15.57 -3.62
CA LYS A 144 -13.72 -14.27 -3.15
C LYS A 144 -14.47 -14.37 -1.83
N ASN A 145 -15.30 -15.39 -1.70
CA ASN A 145 -16.07 -15.64 -0.48
C ASN A 145 -15.16 -16.01 0.69
N ALA A 146 -14.10 -16.78 0.45
CA ALA A 146 -13.14 -17.16 1.48
C ALA A 146 -12.27 -15.97 1.91
N ILE A 147 -11.86 -15.12 0.97
CA ILE A 147 -10.95 -14.00 1.20
C ILE A 147 -11.54 -12.72 0.57
N PRO A 148 -12.58 -12.12 1.20
CA PRO A 148 -13.23 -10.93 0.68
C PRO A 148 -12.29 -9.72 0.58
N GLU A 149 -11.18 -9.73 1.31
CA GLU A 149 -10.15 -8.69 1.35
C GLU A 149 -9.39 -8.52 0.03
N ILE A 150 -9.43 -9.49 -0.89
CA ILE A 150 -8.82 -9.38 -2.23
C ILE A 150 -9.66 -8.41 -3.08
N ASP A 151 -9.10 -7.26 -3.40
CA ASP A 151 -9.78 -6.18 -4.10
C ASP A 151 -9.74 -6.32 -5.62
N ALA A 152 -8.68 -6.94 -6.17
CA ALA A 152 -8.48 -7.00 -7.61
C ALA A 152 -7.73 -8.25 -8.10
N VAL A 153 -7.88 -8.51 -9.41
CA VAL A 153 -7.04 -9.43 -10.17
C VAL A 153 -6.03 -8.60 -10.95
N ASN A 154 -4.76 -8.82 -10.65
CA ASN A 154 -3.65 -8.36 -11.47
C ASN A 154 -3.47 -9.33 -12.65
N ASN A 155 -3.71 -8.81 -13.85
CA ASN A 155 -3.56 -9.51 -15.11
C ASN A 155 -2.11 -9.39 -15.59
N ASP A 156 -1.37 -10.49 -15.50
CA ASP A 156 0.01 -10.62 -15.94
C ASP A 156 0.10 -11.58 -17.13
N ASP A 157 -0.80 -11.41 -18.12
CA ASP A 157 -0.79 -12.19 -19.36
C ASP A 157 0.44 -11.87 -20.21
N GLU A 158 1.40 -12.79 -20.21
CA GLU A 158 2.66 -12.66 -20.96
C GLU A 158 2.72 -13.53 -22.22
N TYR A 159 1.66 -14.30 -22.52
CA TYR A 159 1.68 -15.33 -23.57
C TYR A 159 0.44 -15.37 -24.45
N CYS A 160 -0.75 -15.35 -23.86
CA CYS A 160 -1.98 -15.67 -24.58
C CYS A 160 -2.44 -14.50 -25.47
N TYR A 161 -2.46 -13.29 -24.89
CA TYR A 161 -2.82 -12.04 -25.56
C TYR A 161 -4.13 -12.10 -26.36
N ASP A 162 -5.13 -12.83 -25.86
CA ASP A 162 -6.45 -12.96 -26.49
C ASP A 162 -7.46 -11.97 -25.89
N VAL A 163 -7.67 -10.85 -26.58
CA VAL A 163 -8.51 -9.75 -26.07
C VAL A 163 -9.94 -10.23 -25.78
N ALA A 164 -10.53 -11.03 -26.67
CA ALA A 164 -11.94 -11.42 -26.57
C ALA A 164 -12.23 -12.23 -25.30
N THR A 165 -11.36 -13.20 -24.98
CA THR A 165 -11.52 -14.01 -23.76
C THR A 165 -11.05 -13.28 -22.52
N ALA A 166 -10.00 -12.46 -22.59
CA ALA A 166 -9.55 -11.63 -21.48
C ALA A 166 -10.64 -10.63 -21.04
N VAL A 167 -11.35 -9.99 -21.97
CA VAL A 167 -12.48 -9.09 -21.67
C VAL A 167 -13.60 -9.84 -20.94
N LYS A 168 -14.02 -11.00 -21.45
CA LYS A 168 -15.05 -11.84 -20.82
C LYS A 168 -14.64 -12.28 -19.41
N PHE A 169 -13.39 -12.70 -19.24
CA PHE A 169 -12.85 -13.11 -17.94
C PHE A 169 -12.92 -11.97 -16.93
N HIS A 170 -12.38 -10.79 -17.26
CA HIS A 170 -12.34 -9.67 -16.32
C HIS A 170 -13.71 -9.03 -16.06
N GLN A 171 -14.66 -9.13 -16.99
CA GLN A 171 -16.06 -8.78 -16.73
C GLN A 171 -16.69 -9.73 -15.70
N MET A 172 -16.47 -11.05 -15.82
CA MET A 172 -16.90 -12.03 -14.82
C MET A 172 -16.26 -11.78 -13.46
N MET A 173 -14.95 -11.48 -13.41
CA MET A 173 -14.26 -11.14 -12.16
C MET A 173 -14.86 -9.87 -11.52
N TYR A 174 -15.26 -8.89 -12.34
CA TYR A 174 -15.95 -7.69 -11.86
C TYR A 174 -17.30 -7.98 -11.22
N GLU A 175 -18.10 -8.88 -11.83
CA GLU A 175 -19.38 -9.33 -11.25
C GLU A 175 -19.20 -10.05 -9.91
N LEU A 176 -18.07 -10.74 -9.72
CA LEU A 176 -17.69 -11.36 -8.45
C LEU A 176 -17.16 -10.34 -7.42
N GLY A 177 -16.99 -9.07 -7.79
CA GLY A 177 -16.53 -8.02 -6.88
C GLY A 177 -15.01 -7.81 -6.86
N TYR A 178 -14.30 -8.22 -7.91
CA TYR A 178 -12.90 -7.87 -8.13
C TYR A 178 -12.78 -6.69 -9.10
N LYS A 179 -11.83 -5.77 -8.86
CA LYS A 179 -11.30 -4.89 -9.89
C LYS A 179 -10.27 -5.62 -10.75
N THR A 180 -9.82 -4.97 -11.82
CA THR A 180 -8.71 -5.42 -12.64
C THR A 180 -7.56 -4.41 -12.57
N THR A 181 -6.33 -4.91 -12.47
CA THR A 181 -5.13 -4.18 -12.88
C THR A 181 -4.44 -4.96 -13.99
N ILE A 182 -3.61 -4.30 -14.79
CA ILE A 182 -2.81 -4.97 -15.82
C ILE A 182 -1.32 -4.78 -15.53
N ALA A 183 -0.51 -5.79 -15.83
CA ALA A 183 0.94 -5.79 -15.64
C ALA A 183 1.70 -5.95 -16.98
N PRO A 184 1.58 -4.99 -17.91
CA PRO A 184 2.25 -5.13 -19.20
C PRO A 184 3.78 -5.10 -19.06
N TYR A 185 4.48 -5.95 -19.80
CA TYR A 185 5.88 -5.74 -20.17
C TYR A 185 6.06 -5.54 -21.70
N MET A 186 5.10 -5.96 -22.52
CA MET A 186 5.09 -5.79 -23.98
C MET A 186 3.66 -5.80 -24.55
N ASN A 187 3.54 -5.84 -25.88
CA ASN A 187 2.27 -5.98 -26.61
C ASN A 187 1.23 -4.89 -26.27
N ARG A 188 1.65 -3.62 -26.41
CA ARG A 188 0.82 -2.44 -26.11
C ARG A 188 -0.57 -2.49 -26.76
N SER A 189 -0.66 -2.93 -28.02
CA SER A 189 -1.93 -3.01 -28.74
C SER A 189 -2.94 -3.94 -28.06
N PHE A 190 -2.51 -5.10 -27.53
CA PHE A 190 -3.39 -5.97 -26.75
C PHE A 190 -3.94 -5.25 -25.51
N TRP A 191 -3.04 -4.65 -24.72
CA TRP A 191 -3.42 -3.98 -23.47
C TRP A 191 -4.33 -2.78 -23.69
N GLU A 192 -4.07 -1.98 -24.73
CA GLU A 192 -4.92 -0.84 -25.08
C GLU A 192 -6.35 -1.28 -25.48
N ASN A 193 -6.46 -2.37 -26.25
CA ASN A 193 -7.75 -2.95 -26.61
C ASN A 193 -8.48 -3.56 -25.40
N LEU A 194 -7.76 -4.22 -24.50
CA LEU A 194 -8.33 -4.77 -23.28
C LEU A 194 -8.84 -3.65 -22.35
N VAL A 195 -7.98 -2.66 -22.03
CA VAL A 195 -8.31 -1.56 -21.11
C VAL A 195 -9.50 -0.74 -21.62
N SER A 196 -9.55 -0.46 -22.93
CA SER A 196 -10.67 0.29 -23.51
C SER A 196 -12.00 -0.44 -23.35
N GLN A 197 -12.04 -1.76 -23.56
CA GLN A 197 -13.26 -2.57 -23.43
C GLN A 197 -13.66 -2.84 -21.97
N LEU A 198 -12.70 -2.88 -21.04
CA LEU A 198 -13.00 -3.05 -19.62
C LEU A 198 -13.60 -1.78 -18.98
N GLY A 199 -13.25 -0.60 -19.49
CA GLY A 199 -13.64 0.66 -18.88
C GLY A 199 -13.16 0.74 -17.43
N ASP A 200 -13.99 1.26 -16.53
CA ASP A 200 -13.63 1.50 -15.11
C ASP A 200 -13.51 0.22 -14.25
N ARG A 201 -13.66 -0.96 -14.87
CA ARG A 201 -13.32 -2.24 -14.24
C ARG A 201 -11.81 -2.39 -14.09
N CYS A 202 -11.05 -1.93 -15.07
CA CYS A 202 -9.60 -1.81 -14.99
C CYS A 202 -9.24 -0.43 -14.43
N ASP A 203 -8.59 -0.36 -13.27
CA ASP A 203 -8.33 0.90 -12.59
C ASP A 203 -6.86 1.36 -12.63
N ARG A 204 -5.93 0.48 -13.01
CA ARG A 204 -4.50 0.79 -12.97
C ARG A 204 -3.64 -0.04 -13.93
N VAL A 205 -2.61 0.60 -14.45
CA VAL A 205 -1.52 0.00 -15.23
C VAL A 205 -0.29 -0.13 -14.33
N LEU A 206 0.21 -1.35 -14.16
CA LEU A 206 1.43 -1.70 -13.43
C LEU A 206 2.52 -2.05 -14.45
N ILE A 207 3.09 -1.03 -15.11
CA ILE A 207 4.08 -1.24 -16.17
C ILE A 207 5.39 -1.81 -15.61
N GLN A 208 5.78 -2.97 -16.14
CA GLN A 208 7.05 -3.61 -15.82
C GLN A 208 8.20 -2.93 -16.56
N CYS A 209 9.13 -2.32 -15.81
CA CYS A 209 10.35 -1.69 -16.34
C CYS A 209 11.61 -2.45 -15.90
N TYR A 210 11.54 -3.77 -15.92
CA TYR A 210 12.60 -4.71 -15.53
C TYR A 210 12.55 -5.97 -16.40
N ASP A 211 13.62 -6.76 -16.40
CA ASP A 211 13.81 -7.96 -17.24
C ASP A 211 13.39 -7.72 -18.69
N GLY A 212 12.46 -8.51 -19.23
CA GLY A 212 11.96 -8.37 -20.61
C GLY A 212 11.32 -7.00 -20.89
N GLY A 213 10.86 -6.30 -19.84
CA GLY A 213 10.33 -4.95 -19.90
C GLY A 213 11.34 -3.84 -19.59
N ALA A 214 12.63 -4.13 -19.41
CA ALA A 214 13.63 -3.14 -18.98
C ALA A 214 13.73 -1.90 -19.90
N GLY A 215 13.38 -2.04 -21.18
CA GLY A 215 13.35 -0.95 -22.16
C GLY A 215 12.08 -0.10 -22.15
N ASN A 216 11.07 -0.43 -21.34
CA ASN A 216 9.79 0.28 -21.34
C ASN A 216 9.92 1.71 -20.84
N ASN A 217 9.32 2.64 -21.57
CA ASN A 217 9.12 4.01 -21.16
C ASN A 217 7.68 4.18 -20.61
N PRO A 218 7.47 4.52 -19.32
CA PRO A 218 6.12 4.63 -18.75
C PRO A 218 5.20 5.63 -19.45
N SER A 219 5.74 6.62 -20.19
CA SER A 219 4.92 7.55 -21.00
C SER A 219 4.07 6.82 -22.05
N ASP A 220 4.54 5.70 -22.56
CA ASP A 220 3.86 4.96 -23.63
C ASP A 220 2.68 4.14 -23.12
N TRP A 221 2.56 4.01 -21.79
CA TRP A 221 1.63 3.11 -21.09
C TRP A 221 0.48 3.84 -20.39
N HIS A 222 0.26 5.12 -20.71
CA HIS A 222 -0.98 5.83 -20.35
C HIS A 222 -2.13 5.34 -21.22
N LEU A 223 -2.81 4.29 -20.75
CA LEU A 223 -3.94 3.67 -21.44
C LEU A 223 -5.26 4.24 -20.90
N GLY A 224 -5.83 5.23 -21.59
CA GLY A 224 -7.02 5.95 -21.11
C GLY A 224 -6.75 6.71 -19.80
N ASN A 225 -7.76 6.82 -18.93
CA ASN A 225 -7.65 7.57 -17.67
C ASN A 225 -7.17 6.71 -16.48
N ARG A 226 -6.27 5.76 -16.71
CA ARG A 226 -5.79 4.83 -15.67
C ARG A 226 -4.54 5.37 -14.98
N ALA A 227 -4.47 5.15 -13.68
CA ALA A 227 -3.24 5.42 -12.94
C ALA A 227 -2.12 4.53 -13.49
N VAL A 228 -0.99 5.13 -13.85
CA VAL A 228 0.22 4.38 -14.24
C VAL A 228 1.16 4.31 -13.06
N HIS A 229 1.52 3.09 -12.67
CA HIS A 229 2.57 2.81 -11.71
C HIS A 229 3.68 2.04 -12.40
N ALA A 230 4.93 2.49 -12.25
CA ALA A 230 6.08 1.84 -12.87
C ALA A 230 6.86 0.98 -11.87
N GLY A 231 7.26 -0.21 -12.32
CA GLY A 231 7.89 -1.23 -11.49
C GLY A 231 9.38 -1.38 -11.71
N ARG A 232 10.12 -1.74 -10.66
CA ARG A 232 11.52 -2.22 -10.72
C ARG A 232 11.70 -3.47 -9.87
N MET A 233 12.85 -4.14 -10.03
CA MET A 233 13.17 -5.28 -9.18
C MET A 233 13.88 -4.91 -7.89
N ASN A 234 13.67 -5.66 -6.80
CA ASN A 234 14.37 -5.45 -5.52
C ASN A 234 15.87 -5.73 -5.61
N TYR A 235 16.29 -6.63 -6.50
CA TYR A 235 17.69 -7.01 -6.75
C TYR A 235 18.30 -6.35 -8.00
N GLN A 236 17.67 -5.29 -8.53
CA GLN A 236 18.23 -4.56 -9.66
C GLN A 236 19.51 -3.80 -9.26
N GLU A 237 20.42 -3.61 -10.21
CA GLU A 237 21.69 -2.92 -9.98
C GLU A 237 21.48 -1.53 -9.34
N GLY A 238 22.32 -1.21 -8.35
CA GLY A 238 22.26 0.02 -7.56
C GLY A 238 21.21 0.00 -6.44
N GLY A 239 20.47 -1.09 -6.27
CA GLY A 239 19.57 -1.33 -5.14
C GLY A 239 18.50 -0.23 -4.98
N VAL A 240 18.16 0.06 -3.72
CA VAL A 240 17.10 1.02 -3.39
C VAL A 240 17.41 2.44 -3.85
N ASP A 241 18.67 2.86 -3.84
CA ASP A 241 19.08 4.21 -4.26
C ASP A 241 18.80 4.45 -5.74
N ALA A 242 19.28 3.55 -6.60
CA ALA A 242 19.03 3.64 -8.03
C ALA A 242 17.54 3.48 -8.34
N CYS A 243 16.83 2.61 -7.62
CA CYS A 243 15.39 2.44 -7.80
C CYS A 243 14.61 3.72 -7.53
N VAL A 244 14.91 4.39 -6.41
CA VAL A 244 14.26 5.64 -6.01
C VAL A 244 14.58 6.76 -6.99
N ALA A 245 15.84 6.91 -7.40
CA ALA A 245 16.23 7.91 -8.39
C ALA A 245 15.50 7.72 -9.74
N GLN A 246 15.33 6.47 -10.17
CA GLN A 246 14.58 6.16 -11.38
C GLN A 246 13.08 6.50 -11.23
N MET A 247 12.49 6.19 -10.08
CA MET A 247 11.09 6.54 -9.79
C MET A 247 10.87 8.05 -9.71
N GLU A 248 11.82 8.82 -9.19
CA GLU A 248 11.79 10.29 -9.22
C GLU A 248 11.80 10.83 -10.65
N SER A 249 12.68 10.27 -11.49
CA SER A 249 12.72 10.59 -12.91
C SER A 249 11.38 10.30 -13.59
N TRP A 250 10.81 9.11 -13.38
CA TRP A 250 9.52 8.76 -13.94
C TRP A 250 8.41 9.68 -13.43
N LYS A 251 8.38 9.98 -12.13
CA LYS A 251 7.38 10.86 -11.52
C LYS A 251 7.40 12.24 -12.17
N LYS A 252 8.58 12.77 -12.44
CA LYS A 252 8.78 14.08 -13.06
C LYS A 252 8.45 14.08 -14.55
N ASN A 253 8.86 13.05 -15.28
CA ASN A 253 8.95 13.10 -16.74
C ASN A 253 7.87 12.28 -17.46
N ASN A 254 7.28 11.29 -16.80
CA ASN A 254 6.44 10.27 -17.44
C ASN A 254 5.01 10.20 -16.88
N GLY A 255 4.62 11.13 -16.01
CA GLY A 255 3.25 11.19 -15.48
C GLY A 255 2.85 10.01 -14.59
N VAL A 256 3.81 9.24 -14.06
CA VAL A 256 3.47 8.13 -13.15
C VAL A 256 2.92 8.66 -11.82
N SER A 257 1.98 7.91 -11.26
CA SER A 257 1.27 8.27 -10.02
C SER A 257 1.64 7.38 -8.83
N GLY A 258 2.38 6.30 -9.08
CA GLY A 258 2.88 5.37 -8.08
C GLY A 258 3.99 4.49 -8.64
N GLY A 259 4.39 3.50 -7.85
CA GLY A 259 5.39 2.52 -8.24
C GLY A 259 5.20 1.19 -7.52
N PHE A 260 5.89 0.17 -7.99
CA PHE A 260 5.91 -1.14 -7.33
C PHE A 260 7.28 -1.81 -7.40
N ILE A 261 7.48 -2.78 -6.51
CA ILE A 261 8.68 -3.62 -6.47
C ILE A 261 8.33 -5.07 -6.75
N TRP A 262 9.06 -5.68 -7.67
CA TRP A 262 9.15 -7.12 -7.88
C TRP A 262 10.46 -7.62 -7.25
N LEU A 263 10.53 -8.42 -6.19
CA LEU A 263 9.53 -9.24 -5.55
C LEU A 263 9.97 -9.38 -4.09
N TYR A 264 9.02 -9.34 -3.16
CA TYR A 264 9.29 -9.78 -1.80
C TYR A 264 9.12 -11.30 -1.70
N ASN A 265 10.24 -12.03 -1.70
CA ASN A 265 10.25 -13.48 -1.59
C ASN A 265 11.32 -14.03 -0.63
N ASP A 266 12.03 -13.14 0.07
CA ASP A 266 13.08 -13.42 1.03
C ASP A 266 13.35 -12.18 1.89
N GLU A 267 14.23 -12.30 2.88
CA GLU A 267 14.54 -11.25 3.87
C GLU A 267 15.84 -10.48 3.58
N THR A 268 16.34 -10.53 2.34
CA THR A 268 17.61 -9.88 1.96
C THR A 268 17.51 -8.35 1.85
N TRP A 269 16.31 -7.79 1.92
CA TRP A 269 16.06 -6.35 1.79
C TRP A 269 15.00 -5.84 2.78
N ASN A 270 15.10 -4.56 3.13
CA ASN A 270 14.24 -3.94 4.13
C ASN A 270 12.99 -3.31 3.48
N LEU A 271 11.85 -3.98 3.60
CA LEU A 271 10.56 -3.49 3.08
C LEU A 271 10.22 -2.07 3.54
N ASN A 272 10.48 -1.74 4.81
CA ASN A 272 10.12 -0.43 5.36
C ASN A 272 10.96 0.70 4.76
N GLN A 273 12.26 0.47 4.61
CA GLN A 273 13.15 1.43 3.96
C GLN A 273 12.73 1.69 2.50
N TRP A 274 12.39 0.65 1.75
CA TRP A 274 11.97 0.80 0.35
C TRP A 274 10.64 1.52 0.24
N ALA A 275 9.62 1.08 0.98
CA ALA A 275 8.30 1.69 0.93
C ALA A 275 8.32 3.17 1.31
N THR A 276 9.02 3.55 2.38
CA THR A 276 9.09 4.95 2.84
C THR A 276 9.86 5.85 1.89
N ARG A 277 10.91 5.33 1.23
CA ARG A 277 11.62 6.06 0.18
C ARG A 277 10.77 6.25 -1.07
N MET A 278 10.04 5.23 -1.49
CA MET A 278 9.07 5.36 -2.58
C MET A 278 7.94 6.33 -2.23
N LEU A 279 7.44 6.31 -0.99
CA LEU A 279 6.43 7.27 -0.52
C LEU A 279 6.98 8.70 -0.56
N ARG A 280 8.26 8.93 -0.28
CA ARG A 280 8.85 10.28 -0.44
C ARG A 280 8.84 10.78 -1.89
N VAL A 281 8.96 9.88 -2.87
CA VAL A 281 8.82 10.22 -4.30
C VAL A 281 7.38 10.49 -4.67
N PHE A 282 6.51 9.54 -4.32
CA PHE A 282 5.16 9.51 -4.85
C PHE A 282 4.23 10.39 -4.04
N GLY A 283 4.33 10.39 -2.71
CA GLY A 283 3.49 11.17 -1.80
C GLY A 283 3.58 10.72 -0.36
N THR A 284 3.66 11.67 0.57
CA THR A 284 3.57 11.41 2.03
C THR A 284 2.44 12.22 2.63
N LYS A 285 1.89 11.76 3.77
CA LYS A 285 0.99 12.58 4.59
C LYS A 285 1.71 13.87 4.97
N LYS A 286 0.97 14.98 4.90
CA LYS A 286 1.43 16.28 5.39
C LYS A 286 1.05 16.43 6.86
N CYS A 287 1.83 17.23 7.54
CA CYS A 287 1.56 17.69 8.88
C CYS A 287 1.29 19.19 8.77
N ASP A 288 0.08 19.61 9.13
CA ASP A 288 -0.33 21.02 9.05
C ASP A 288 -0.04 21.74 10.39
N ASP A 289 -0.31 21.07 11.52
CA ASP A 289 -0.04 21.55 12.88
C ASP A 289 1.17 20.84 13.50
N CYS A 290 2.37 21.18 13.02
CA CYS A 290 3.57 20.45 13.41
C CYS A 290 4.12 20.86 14.77
N ILE A 291 4.32 19.85 15.61
CA ILE A 291 4.80 19.98 16.98
C ILE A 291 6.26 19.51 17.10
N ALA A 292 6.64 18.48 16.34
CA ALA A 292 8.01 17.97 16.33
C ALA A 292 8.51 17.76 14.90
N SER A 293 9.83 17.91 14.73
CA SER A 293 10.54 17.55 13.50
C SER A 293 11.57 16.47 13.81
N LEU A 294 11.55 15.40 13.03
CA LEU A 294 12.47 14.27 13.11
C LEU A 294 13.42 14.29 11.92
N TYR A 295 14.68 13.95 12.17
CA TYR A 295 15.76 14.04 11.20
C TYR A 295 16.54 12.72 11.13
N ALA A 296 16.92 12.36 9.90
CA ALA A 296 17.64 11.13 9.62
C ALA A 296 19.03 11.10 10.25
N ASP A 297 19.71 12.24 10.20
CA ASP A 297 21.10 12.37 10.61
C ASP A 297 21.23 13.25 11.86
N SER A 298 22.40 13.19 12.51
CA SER A 298 22.74 14.10 13.60
C SER A 298 22.75 15.55 13.12
N ASP A 299 22.60 16.47 14.07
CA ASP A 299 22.70 17.91 13.87
C ASP A 299 21.64 18.47 12.91
N TYR A 300 20.46 17.84 12.92
CA TYR A 300 19.30 18.22 12.12
C TYR A 300 19.54 18.15 10.60
N ARG A 301 20.35 17.16 10.17
CA ARG A 301 20.69 16.92 8.76
C ARG A 301 19.90 15.75 8.18
N GLY A 302 20.20 15.41 6.92
CA GLY A 302 19.49 14.39 6.17
C GLY A 302 18.08 14.82 5.79
N TYR A 303 17.22 13.85 5.49
CA TYR A 303 15.80 14.17 5.30
C TYR A 303 15.16 14.52 6.65
N SER A 304 14.14 15.36 6.60
CA SER A 304 13.34 15.68 7.78
C SER A 304 11.85 15.51 7.50
N LYS A 305 11.12 15.12 8.54
CA LYS A 305 9.66 15.01 8.53
C LYS A 305 9.10 15.56 9.82
N SER A 306 7.97 16.24 9.72
CA SER A 306 7.32 16.85 10.87
C SER A 306 6.02 16.14 11.19
N LEU A 307 5.72 16.07 12.49
CA LEU A 307 4.57 15.39 13.06
C LEU A 307 3.85 16.35 14.02
N GLY A 308 2.53 16.22 14.08
CA GLY A 308 1.71 16.93 15.06
C GLY A 308 1.69 16.21 16.40
N GLU A 309 0.82 16.66 17.29
CA GLU A 309 0.46 15.89 18.49
C GLU A 309 -0.20 14.57 18.07
N GLY A 310 0.16 13.47 18.73
CA GLY A 310 -0.45 12.16 18.47
C GLY A 310 0.43 10.96 18.81
N SER A 311 -0.09 9.78 18.49
CA SER A 311 0.60 8.50 18.60
C SER A 311 0.75 7.90 17.20
N TYR A 312 1.99 7.58 16.82
CA TYR A 312 2.35 7.11 15.49
C TYR A 312 3.05 5.76 15.58
N THR A 313 2.36 4.69 15.15
CA THR A 313 2.98 3.37 14.99
C THR A 313 4.00 3.38 13.85
N GLN A 314 4.77 2.29 13.69
CA GLN A 314 5.70 2.19 12.54
C GLN A 314 4.98 2.36 11.19
N ALA A 315 3.80 1.75 11.04
CA ALA A 315 3.00 1.90 9.84
C ALA A 315 2.54 3.36 9.64
N ASP A 316 2.19 4.07 10.72
CA ASP A 316 1.81 5.49 10.63
C ASP A 316 3.00 6.37 10.23
N LEU A 317 4.18 6.16 10.84
CA LEU A 317 5.42 6.87 10.50
C LEU A 317 5.78 6.67 9.03
N ALA A 318 5.58 5.46 8.51
CA ALA A 318 5.87 5.16 7.11
C ALA A 318 5.04 6.03 6.16
N MET A 319 3.78 6.35 6.49
CA MET A 319 2.93 7.26 5.68
C MET A 319 3.45 8.71 5.64
N TYR A 320 4.21 9.14 6.65
CA TYR A 320 4.93 10.42 6.63
C TYR A 320 6.28 10.32 5.91
N GLY A 321 6.67 9.13 5.45
CA GLY A 321 7.95 8.86 4.80
C GLY A 321 9.13 8.78 5.77
N ILE A 322 8.86 8.43 7.03
CA ILE A 322 9.86 8.19 8.07
C ILE A 322 10.14 6.70 8.11
N SER A 323 11.38 6.30 7.86
CA SER A 323 11.79 4.90 8.00
C SER A 323 11.93 4.52 9.47
N ALA A 324 11.64 3.28 9.80
CA ALA A 324 11.98 2.71 11.09
C ALA A 324 13.50 2.64 11.24
N LYS A 325 14.01 2.86 12.46
CA LYS A 325 15.44 2.76 12.78
C LYS A 325 16.31 3.71 11.95
N ASP A 326 15.88 4.96 11.84
CA ASP A 326 16.45 5.94 10.91
C ASP A 326 16.36 7.37 11.47
N ILE A 327 16.23 7.53 12.79
CA ILE A 327 16.09 8.83 13.46
C ILE A 327 17.30 9.07 14.35
N SER A 328 18.01 10.16 14.09
CA SER A 328 19.25 10.52 14.78
C SER A 328 19.17 11.85 15.54
N SER A 329 18.27 12.76 15.14
CA SER A 329 18.06 14.03 15.83
C SER A 329 16.62 14.51 15.73
N LEU A 330 16.20 15.40 16.64
CA LEU A 330 14.82 15.89 16.73
C LEU A 330 14.73 17.32 17.24
N LYS A 331 13.70 18.02 16.79
CA LYS A 331 13.22 19.27 17.40
C LYS A 331 11.83 19.07 17.96
N VAL A 332 11.54 19.66 19.11
CA VAL A 332 10.22 19.59 19.75
C VAL A 332 9.80 20.95 20.23
N THR A 333 8.58 21.35 19.85
CA THR A 333 8.01 22.63 20.24
C THR A 333 7.94 22.74 21.75
N LYS A 334 8.38 23.88 22.28
CA LYS A 334 8.35 24.16 23.72
C LYS A 334 6.94 23.96 24.27
N GLY A 335 6.83 23.23 25.38
CA GLY A 335 5.55 22.86 25.98
C GLY A 335 5.01 21.51 25.51
N PHE A 336 5.73 20.81 24.63
CA PHE A 336 5.47 19.42 24.24
C PHE A 336 6.63 18.51 24.61
N LYS A 337 6.35 17.21 24.59
CA LYS A 337 7.27 16.11 24.83
C LYS A 337 7.10 15.09 23.71
N ILE A 338 8.22 14.63 23.16
CA ILE A 338 8.25 13.51 22.23
C ILE A 338 8.87 12.30 22.94
N THR A 339 8.26 11.12 22.75
CA THR A 339 8.75 9.84 23.24
C THR A 339 8.97 8.90 22.05
N LEU A 340 10.19 8.39 21.91
CA LEU A 340 10.56 7.39 20.91
C LEU A 340 10.52 5.99 21.55
N TYR A 341 10.07 5.00 20.79
CA TYR A 341 9.94 3.60 21.20
C TYR A 341 10.65 2.67 20.23
N GLU A 342 11.22 1.57 20.76
CA GLU A 342 12.05 0.63 20.00
C GLU A 342 11.23 -0.28 19.09
N ASN A 343 9.99 -0.58 19.48
CA ASN A 343 9.09 -1.44 18.72
C ASN A 343 8.02 -0.63 17.96
N ALA A 344 7.34 -1.31 17.03
CA ALA A 344 6.37 -0.70 16.10
C ALA A 344 5.09 -0.18 16.75
N ASP A 345 4.78 -0.60 17.98
CA ASP A 345 3.48 -0.46 18.65
C ASP A 345 3.59 0.17 20.06
N PHE A 346 4.56 1.08 20.24
CA PHE A 346 4.83 1.78 21.50
C PHE A 346 5.26 0.88 22.66
N THR A 347 5.80 -0.30 22.34
CA THR A 347 6.37 -1.24 23.31
C THR A 347 7.90 -1.23 23.26
N GLY A 348 8.53 -2.03 24.13
CA GLY A 348 9.99 -2.08 24.26
C GLY A 348 10.55 -0.88 25.02
N ASN A 349 11.84 -0.65 24.88
CA ASN A 349 12.49 0.49 25.51
C ASN A 349 11.95 1.81 24.93
N SER A 350 11.93 2.86 25.75
CA SER A 350 11.55 4.20 25.32
C SER A 350 12.42 5.29 25.97
N LYS A 351 12.48 6.45 25.32
CA LYS A 351 13.13 7.65 25.85
C LYS A 351 12.37 8.88 25.39
N SER A 352 12.37 9.93 26.21
CA SER A 352 11.62 11.15 25.96
C SER A 352 12.50 12.38 25.93
N TRP A 353 12.09 13.37 25.13
CA TRP A 353 12.72 14.68 25.00
C TRP A 353 11.67 15.77 25.13
N THR A 354 12.02 16.84 25.83
CA THR A 354 11.16 18.03 26.04
C THR A 354 11.78 19.31 25.46
N THR A 355 12.96 19.17 24.87
CA THR A 355 13.73 20.20 24.16
C THR A 355 14.37 19.56 22.94
N ASP A 356 14.80 20.37 22.00
CA ASP A 356 15.56 19.94 20.84
C ASP A 356 16.78 19.08 21.25
N ALA A 357 17.09 18.08 20.44
CA ALA A 357 18.25 17.23 20.59
C ALA A 357 18.96 17.10 19.23
N SER A 358 20.15 17.70 19.11
CA SER A 358 20.99 17.56 17.92
C SER A 358 21.50 16.14 17.74
N PHE A 359 21.44 15.32 18.79
CA PHE A 359 21.67 13.89 18.74
C PHE A 359 20.82 13.20 19.81
N VAL A 360 20.11 12.13 19.45
CA VAL A 360 19.28 11.36 20.41
C VAL A 360 20.13 10.52 21.39
N GLY A 361 21.44 10.45 21.15
CA GLY A 361 22.39 9.68 21.94
C GLY A 361 22.71 8.32 21.32
N GLY A 362 23.91 7.80 21.57
CA GLY A 362 24.35 6.52 20.98
C GLY A 362 23.52 5.31 21.44
N ASP A 363 22.83 5.44 22.58
CA ASP A 363 21.88 4.47 23.09
C ASP A 363 20.57 4.41 22.28
N TRP A 364 20.26 5.46 21.51
CA TRP A 364 18.99 5.65 20.81
C TRP A 364 19.07 5.94 19.31
N ASN A 365 20.26 6.21 18.79
CA ASN A 365 20.48 6.43 17.37
C ASN A 365 19.92 5.26 16.56
N ASP A 366 19.09 5.55 15.56
CA ASP A 366 18.53 4.55 14.65
C ASP A 366 17.79 3.39 15.35
N LYS A 367 17.10 3.70 16.46
CA LYS A 367 16.28 2.70 17.18
C LYS A 367 14.78 2.91 17.12
N ALA A 368 14.33 4.13 16.85
CA ALA A 368 12.92 4.46 16.90
C ALA A 368 12.12 3.73 15.80
N CYS A 369 11.08 3.01 16.22
CA CYS A 369 10.10 2.38 15.32
C CYS A 369 8.68 2.95 15.53
N SER A 370 8.39 3.57 16.68
CA SER A 370 7.14 4.30 16.92
C SER A 370 7.35 5.52 17.81
N VAL A 371 6.43 6.48 17.74
CA VAL A 371 6.59 7.81 18.35
C VAL A 371 5.29 8.27 19.00
N ARG A 372 5.38 8.88 20.19
CA ARG A 372 4.28 9.66 20.79
C ARG A 372 4.71 11.11 20.99
N ILE A 373 3.83 12.04 20.65
CA ILE A 373 4.00 13.47 20.86
C ILE A 373 2.78 13.96 21.64
N GLU A 374 3.03 14.58 22.79
CA GLU A 374 2.00 15.00 23.73
C GLU A 374 2.40 16.32 24.41
N PRO A 375 1.44 17.12 24.92
CA PRO A 375 1.74 18.27 25.75
C PRO A 375 2.60 17.87 26.96
N ASN A 376 3.66 18.62 27.22
CA ASN A 376 4.52 18.47 28.40
C ASN A 376 3.91 19.23 29.58
N GLY A 377 2.68 18.85 29.93
CA GLY A 377 1.90 19.43 31.01
C GLY A 377 1.45 18.37 32.02
N LYS A 378 0.68 18.79 33.03
CA LYS A 378 -0.02 17.86 33.92
C LYS A 378 -1.30 17.39 33.23
N SER A 379 -1.33 16.13 32.82
CA SER A 379 -2.53 15.47 32.30
C SER A 379 -3.46 15.03 33.43
N GLY A 380 -4.74 14.80 33.13
CA GLY A 380 -5.73 14.29 34.10
C GLY A 380 -6.19 15.31 35.15
N LEU A 381 -5.92 16.59 34.91
CA LEU A 381 -6.41 17.67 35.76
C LEU A 381 -7.93 17.85 35.57
N SER A 382 -8.69 17.77 36.66
CA SER A 382 -10.12 18.11 36.71
C SER A 382 -10.33 19.40 37.50
N GLY A 383 -11.23 20.26 37.05
CA GLY A 383 -11.56 21.53 37.70
C GLY A 383 -11.43 22.74 36.78
N ASN A 384 -11.66 23.93 37.34
CA ASN A 384 -11.51 25.19 36.62
C ASN A 384 -10.09 25.71 36.79
N PHE A 385 -9.37 25.90 35.67
CA PHE A 385 -8.01 26.43 35.67
C PHE A 385 -8.01 27.90 35.27
N LYS A 386 -7.43 28.74 36.12
CA LYS A 386 -7.06 30.10 35.75
C LYS A 386 -5.65 30.06 35.17
N ILE A 387 -5.51 30.39 33.89
CA ILE A 387 -4.19 30.43 33.23
C ILE A 387 -3.57 31.79 33.51
N MET A 388 -2.48 31.84 34.28
CA MET A 388 -1.72 33.07 34.50
C MET A 388 -0.53 33.13 33.55
N ASN A 389 -0.45 34.21 32.78
CA ASN A 389 0.73 34.50 31.99
C ASN A 389 1.92 34.75 32.92
N ARG A 390 2.96 33.92 32.80
CA ARG A 390 4.14 33.94 33.70
C ARG A 390 4.89 35.28 33.70
N ASN A 391 4.91 36.00 32.58
CA ASN A 391 5.70 37.23 32.44
C ASN A 391 4.95 38.46 32.94
N SER A 392 3.63 38.52 32.74
CA SER A 392 2.82 39.68 33.11
C SER A 392 2.08 39.52 34.44
N GLY A 393 1.96 38.30 34.97
CA GLY A 393 1.14 38.01 36.15
C GLY A 393 -0.36 38.15 35.91
N LYS A 394 -0.79 38.37 34.66
CA LYS A 394 -2.21 38.51 34.29
C LYS A 394 -2.83 37.15 34.02
N TYR A 395 -4.08 37.01 34.41
CA TYR A 395 -4.88 35.83 34.09
C TYR A 395 -5.51 36.00 32.70
N LEU A 396 -5.52 34.92 31.91
CA LEU A 396 -6.40 34.80 30.76
C LEU A 396 -7.80 34.57 31.30
N ASP A 397 -8.66 35.57 31.15
CA ASP A 397 -10.07 35.52 31.53
C ASP A 397 -10.94 35.46 30.27
N LEU A 398 -12.09 34.80 30.37
CA LEU A 398 -13.11 34.74 29.33
C LEU A 398 -14.26 35.68 29.71
N ASP A 399 -13.96 36.97 29.87
CA ASP A 399 -15.00 38.01 29.90
C ASP A 399 -15.33 38.48 28.47
#